data_AF-A0A7X0F7J0-F1
#
_entry.id   AF-A0A7X0F7J0-F1
#
_cell.length_a   1.000
_cell.length_b   1.000
_cell.length_c   1.000
_cell.angle_alpha   90.00
_cell.angle_beta   90.00
_cell.angle_gamma   90.00
#
_symmetry.space_group_name_H-M   'P 1'
#
loop_
_entity.id
_entity.type
_entity.pdbx_description
1 polymer ?
#
loop_
_entity_poly.entity_id
_entity_poly.type
_entity_poly.pdbx_seq_one_letter_code
_entity_poly.pdbx_strand_id
1 'polypeptide(L)'
;MVSHRLRCTSAQLRQIAHDIVGYQLAPYPQLPSFARCRLLHRNGGITEVRATDLDVADKFEVWTLALSEMAVPAELDFVPWPFETWSVQVLVSDQYVVRDRDPHPELVGTEPFVHFATRPGTVPAGAISRCRVDRGLLFEGASGKHLAIAADWFPMNLFVSEDEKAIEEYVADSLHLDLEAYLRSRG
;
A
#
# COMPACT_ATOMS: atom_id res chain seq x y z
N MET A 1 10.49 -15.79 8.36
CA MET A 1 10.37 -14.59 7.52
C MET A 1 9.16 -13.84 8.03
N VAL A 2 9.32 -12.57 8.42
CA VAL A 2 8.19 -11.76 8.87
C VAL A 2 7.42 -11.27 7.63
N SER A 3 6.09 -11.31 7.69
CA SER A 3 5.21 -10.87 6.61
C SER A 3 4.31 -9.76 7.12
N HIS A 4 4.29 -8.64 6.41
CA HIS A 4 3.45 -7.49 6.66
C HIS A 4 2.24 -7.56 5.75
N ARG A 5 1.05 -7.57 6.34
CA ARG A 5 -0.20 -7.74 5.60
C ARG A 5 -1.02 -6.47 5.54
N LEU A 6 -2.01 -6.45 4.65
CA LEU A 6 -3.10 -5.48 4.71
C LEU A 6 -3.93 -5.73 5.98
N ARG A 7 -4.13 -4.69 6.81
CA ARG A 7 -5.00 -4.72 8.00
C ARG A 7 -6.44 -4.51 7.58
N CYS A 8 -7.06 -5.60 7.20
CA CYS A 8 -8.44 -5.68 6.74
C CYS A 8 -8.96 -7.12 6.80
N THR A 9 -10.27 -7.27 6.81
CA THR A 9 -10.93 -8.56 6.64
C THR A 9 -11.05 -8.93 5.16
N SER A 10 -11.20 -10.22 4.87
CA SER A 10 -11.50 -10.69 3.51
C SER A 10 -12.81 -10.09 2.98
N ALA A 11 -13.78 -9.82 3.85
CA ALA A 11 -15.04 -9.19 3.47
C ALA A 11 -14.82 -7.74 3.00
N GLN A 12 -13.99 -6.97 3.72
CA GLN A 12 -13.65 -5.59 3.33
C GLN A 12 -12.93 -5.54 1.97
N LEU A 13 -11.98 -6.46 1.72
CA LEU A 13 -11.30 -6.53 0.42
C LEU A 13 -12.25 -6.88 -0.73
N ARG A 14 -13.17 -7.83 -0.50
CA ARG A 14 -14.20 -8.17 -1.49
C ARG A 14 -15.15 -7.00 -1.75
N GLN A 15 -15.51 -6.25 -0.71
CA GLN A 15 -16.37 -5.08 -0.86
C GLN A 15 -15.70 -4.00 -1.73
N ILE A 16 -14.44 -3.69 -1.46
CA ILE A 16 -13.61 -2.77 -2.27
C ILE A 16 -13.51 -3.24 -3.72
N ALA A 17 -13.46 -4.54 -3.97
CA ALA A 17 -13.37 -5.06 -5.34
C ALA A 17 -14.62 -4.84 -6.18
N HIS A 18 -15.78 -4.49 -5.59
CA HIS A 18 -17.05 -4.49 -6.31
C HIS A 18 -17.89 -3.23 -6.13
N ASP A 19 -17.73 -2.49 -5.05
CA ASP A 19 -18.71 -1.48 -4.64
C ASP A 19 -18.23 -0.04 -4.68
N ILE A 20 -17.05 0.24 -5.25
CA ILE A 20 -16.49 1.60 -5.28
C ILE A 20 -17.13 2.44 -6.40
N VAL A 21 -17.49 3.68 -6.07
CA VAL A 21 -18.05 4.68 -7.00
C VAL A 21 -17.31 6.02 -6.97
N GLY A 22 -16.39 6.21 -6.03
CA GLY A 22 -15.52 7.38 -6.02
C GLY A 22 -14.35 7.22 -5.06
N TYR A 23 -13.37 8.11 -5.18
CA TYR A 23 -12.26 8.19 -4.25
C TYR A 23 -11.89 9.64 -3.93
N GLN A 24 -11.28 9.86 -2.77
CA GLN A 24 -10.81 11.18 -2.35
C GLN A 24 -9.44 11.06 -1.72
N LEU A 25 -8.53 11.96 -2.10
CA LEU A 25 -7.26 12.14 -1.41
C LEU A 25 -7.44 13.20 -0.32
N ALA A 26 -7.15 12.82 0.93
CA ALA A 26 -7.21 13.73 2.06
C ALA A 26 -5.80 13.85 2.68
N PRO A 27 -5.24 15.07 2.77
CA PRO A 27 -3.99 15.27 3.48
C PRO A 27 -4.18 14.98 4.98
N TYR A 28 -3.18 14.40 5.64
CA TYR A 28 -3.19 14.26 7.10
C TYR A 28 -2.82 15.61 7.73
N PRO A 29 -3.70 16.24 8.54
CA PRO A 29 -3.51 17.63 8.99
C PRO A 29 -2.25 17.87 9.81
N GLN A 30 -1.69 16.81 10.41
CA GLN A 30 -0.55 16.90 11.33
C GLN A 30 0.73 16.31 10.75
N LEU A 31 0.69 15.63 9.61
CA LEU A 31 1.85 14.96 9.04
C LEU A 31 1.79 15.05 7.50
N PRO A 32 2.52 15.99 6.86
CA PRO A 32 2.43 16.27 5.42
C PRO A 32 2.80 15.09 4.50
N SER A 33 3.45 14.06 5.04
CA SER A 33 3.81 12.81 4.38
C SER A 33 2.66 11.79 4.33
N PHE A 34 1.70 11.84 5.26
CA PHE A 34 0.69 10.80 5.35
C PHE A 34 -0.51 11.22 4.49
N ALA A 35 -0.62 10.67 3.29
CA ALA A 35 -1.84 10.79 2.50
C ALA A 35 -2.85 9.74 2.98
N ARG A 36 -4.12 10.13 3.08
CA ARG A 36 -5.26 9.21 3.24
C ARG A 36 -5.98 9.12 1.91
N CYS A 37 -6.45 7.94 1.57
CA CYS A 37 -7.39 7.75 0.47
C CYS A 37 -8.72 7.29 1.07
N ARG A 38 -9.82 7.92 0.69
CA ARG A 38 -11.17 7.48 1.05
C ARG A 38 -11.82 6.89 -0.19
N LEU A 39 -12.41 5.72 -0.04
CA LEU A 39 -13.17 5.03 -1.08
C LEU A 39 -14.65 5.16 -0.75
N LEU A 40 -15.42 5.78 -1.65
CA LEU A 40 -16.87 5.89 -1.56
C LEU A 40 -17.51 4.66 -2.18
N HIS A 41 -18.38 4.02 -1.41
CA HIS A 41 -19.15 2.85 -1.85
C HIS A 41 -20.50 3.26 -2.44
N ARG A 42 -21.08 2.43 -3.32
CA ARG A 42 -22.38 2.70 -3.95
C ARG A 42 -23.51 2.83 -2.94
N ASN A 43 -23.40 2.12 -1.81
CA ASN A 43 -24.35 2.21 -0.70
C ASN A 43 -24.20 3.49 0.16
N GLY A 44 -23.27 4.38 -0.19
CA GLY A 44 -22.96 5.61 0.54
C GLY A 44 -21.95 5.43 1.68
N GLY A 45 -21.51 4.20 1.97
CA GLY A 45 -20.47 3.91 2.95
C GLY A 45 -19.11 4.44 2.50
N ILE A 46 -18.19 4.67 3.45
CA ILE A 46 -16.84 5.12 3.17
C ILE A 46 -15.84 4.18 3.84
N THR A 47 -14.85 3.73 3.07
CA THR A 47 -13.66 3.07 3.61
C THR A 47 -12.46 4.01 3.52
N GLU A 48 -11.82 4.27 4.66
CA GLU A 48 -10.54 4.97 4.71
C GLU A 48 -9.40 3.97 4.55
N VAL A 49 -8.54 4.24 3.57
CA VAL A 49 -7.23 3.62 3.34
C VAL A 49 -6.17 4.54 3.90
N ARG A 50 -5.36 4.03 4.82
CA ARG A 50 -4.25 4.78 5.44
C ARG A 50 -2.99 3.94 5.54
N ALA A 51 -1.86 4.61 5.44
CA ALA A 51 -0.57 4.13 5.94
C ALA A 51 -0.24 4.97 7.19
N THR A 52 0.18 4.37 8.29
CA THR A 52 0.62 5.10 9.50
C THR A 52 1.72 4.34 10.22
N ASP A 53 2.66 5.09 10.80
CA ASP A 53 3.71 4.60 11.70
C ASP A 53 3.18 4.16 13.07
N LEU A 54 2.00 4.62 13.48
CA LEU A 54 1.35 4.19 14.71
C LEU A 54 0.91 2.72 14.69
N ASP A 55 0.82 2.12 13.50
CA ASP A 55 0.58 0.69 13.31
C ASP A 55 1.88 -0.15 13.40
N VAL A 56 3.04 0.47 13.70
CA VAL A 56 4.37 -0.14 13.90
C VAL A 56 4.66 -0.37 15.39
N ALA A 57 3.69 -0.85 16.17
CA ALA A 57 4.00 -1.19 17.55
C ALA A 57 5.09 -2.30 17.58
N ASP A 58 6.04 -2.19 18.52
CA ASP A 58 7.31 -2.94 18.69
C ASP A 58 7.26 -4.49 18.64
N LYS A 59 6.11 -5.12 18.34
CA LYS A 59 5.94 -6.57 18.40
C LYS A 59 5.15 -7.14 17.23
N PHE A 60 5.93 -7.73 16.31
CA PHE A 60 5.65 -8.91 15.48
C PHE A 60 4.51 -8.90 14.45
N GLU A 61 3.63 -7.91 14.41
CA GLU A 61 2.66 -7.76 13.32
C GLU A 61 2.53 -6.30 12.94
N VAL A 62 3.04 -5.97 11.77
CA VAL A 62 3.11 -4.60 11.32
C VAL A 62 2.41 -4.52 9.96
N TRP A 63 1.50 -3.56 9.83
CA TRP A 63 0.52 -3.51 8.75
C TRP A 63 0.83 -2.39 7.76
N THR A 64 0.73 -2.69 6.47
CA THR A 64 1.12 -1.77 5.38
C THR A 64 0.04 -0.77 5.04
N LEU A 65 -1.18 -1.26 4.89
CA LEU A 65 -2.39 -0.46 4.71
C LEU A 65 -3.44 -0.91 5.72
N ALA A 66 -4.08 0.04 6.37
CA ALA A 66 -5.25 -0.19 7.21
C ALA A 66 -6.50 0.28 6.47
N LEU A 67 -7.54 -0.57 6.51
CA LEU A 67 -8.87 -0.26 6.00
C LEU A 67 -9.84 -0.14 7.17
N SER A 68 -10.45 1.03 7.32
CA SER A 68 -11.46 1.29 8.36
C SER A 68 -12.72 1.91 7.79
N GLU A 69 -13.88 1.46 8.26
CA GLU A 69 -15.16 2.09 7.93
C GLU A 69 -15.29 3.43 8.66
N MET A 70 -15.85 4.42 7.97
CA MET A 70 -16.13 5.74 8.54
C MET A 70 -17.58 6.14 8.31
N ALA A 71 -18.14 6.86 9.29
CA ALA A 71 -19.38 7.59 9.08
C ALA A 71 -19.16 8.75 8.10
N VAL A 72 -20.12 8.98 7.21
CA VAL A 72 -20.07 10.00 6.16
C VAL A 72 -20.04 11.40 6.77
N PRO A 73 -18.95 12.18 6.59
CA PRO A 73 -19.01 13.62 6.85
C PRO A 73 -19.92 14.26 5.80
N ALA A 74 -20.73 15.23 6.20
CA ALA A 74 -21.79 15.78 5.34
C ALA A 74 -21.29 16.48 4.06
N GLU A 75 -19.99 16.78 3.94
CA GLU A 75 -19.41 17.52 2.80
C GLU A 75 -18.01 16.98 2.48
N LEU A 76 -17.92 15.97 1.61
CA LEU A 76 -16.66 15.54 1.01
C LEU A 76 -16.83 15.47 -0.51
N ASP A 77 -15.96 16.17 -1.24
CA ASP A 77 -15.88 16.06 -2.69
C ASP A 77 -15.08 14.81 -3.07
N PHE A 78 -15.74 13.88 -3.76
CA PHE A 78 -15.13 12.66 -4.29
C PHE A 78 -14.88 12.79 -5.78
N VAL A 79 -13.70 12.34 -6.21
CA VAL A 79 -13.43 12.08 -7.63
C VAL A 79 -14.24 10.85 -8.03
N PRO A 80 -15.00 10.89 -9.14
CA PRO A 80 -15.73 9.73 -9.62
C PRO A 80 -14.79 8.55 -9.89
N TRP A 81 -15.25 7.33 -9.61
CA TRP A 81 -14.46 6.13 -9.90
C TRP A 81 -14.20 6.03 -11.41
N PRO A 82 -12.94 5.83 -11.85
CA PRO A 82 -12.59 5.93 -13.26
C PRO A 82 -13.00 4.70 -14.08
N PHE A 83 -13.47 3.62 -13.44
CA PHE A 83 -13.79 2.34 -14.09
C PHE A 83 -15.26 1.99 -14.02
N GLU A 84 -15.80 1.52 -15.14
CA GLU A 84 -17.13 0.87 -15.17
C GLU A 84 -17.04 -0.61 -14.74
N THR A 85 -15.97 -1.29 -15.15
CA THR A 85 -15.64 -2.67 -14.79
C THR A 85 -14.14 -2.76 -14.54
N TRP A 86 -13.74 -3.48 -13.49
CA TRP A 86 -12.34 -3.59 -13.10
C TRP A 86 -12.04 -4.93 -12.40
N SER A 87 -10.75 -5.23 -12.28
CA SER A 87 -10.20 -6.26 -11.40
C SER A 87 -9.29 -5.64 -10.35
N VAL A 88 -8.99 -6.40 -9.29
CA VAL A 88 -8.10 -5.95 -8.21
C VAL A 88 -6.98 -6.95 -8.01
N GLN A 89 -5.76 -6.43 -7.97
CA GLN A 89 -4.55 -7.17 -7.66
C GLN A 89 -3.93 -6.63 -6.37
N VAL A 90 -3.33 -7.50 -5.58
CA VAL A 90 -2.53 -7.14 -4.42
C VAL A 90 -1.06 -7.09 -4.83
N LEU A 91 -0.42 -5.96 -4.54
CA LEU A 91 1.00 -5.74 -4.80
C LEU A 91 1.82 -6.31 -3.65
N VAL A 92 2.68 -7.28 -3.95
CA VAL A 92 3.54 -7.93 -2.95
C VAL A 92 5.00 -7.74 -3.30
N SER A 93 5.80 -7.21 -2.39
CA SER A 93 7.25 -7.12 -2.56
C SER A 93 7.98 -7.69 -1.34
N ASP A 94 9.24 -8.04 -1.50
CA ASP A 94 10.14 -8.18 -0.35
C ASP A 94 10.83 -6.84 -0.11
N GLN A 95 10.90 -6.38 1.15
CA GLN A 95 11.71 -5.25 1.55
C GLN A 95 12.90 -5.76 2.37
N TYR A 96 14.06 -5.12 2.19
CA TYR A 96 15.28 -5.55 2.87
C TYR A 96 16.19 -4.37 3.19
N VAL A 97 17.08 -4.61 4.14
CA VAL A 97 18.09 -3.65 4.58
C VAL A 97 19.47 -4.23 4.31
N VAL A 98 20.37 -3.40 3.79
CA VAL A 98 21.80 -3.70 3.72
C VAL A 98 22.56 -2.66 4.55
N ARG A 99 23.73 -3.06 5.06
CA ARG A 99 24.66 -2.14 5.69
C ARG A 99 25.47 -1.44 4.59
N ASP A 100 25.49 -0.11 4.60
CA ASP A 100 26.39 0.65 3.74
C ASP A 100 27.84 0.39 4.15
N ARG A 101 28.75 0.34 3.17
CA ARG A 101 30.10 -0.23 3.37
C ARG A 101 31.07 0.69 4.11
N ASP A 102 30.77 1.96 4.30
CA ASP A 102 31.57 2.85 5.13
C ASP A 102 30.68 3.90 5.82
N PRO A 103 30.44 3.81 7.15
CA PRO A 103 29.97 4.98 7.88
C PRO A 103 31.07 6.04 7.79
N HIS A 104 30.87 7.06 6.95
CA HIS A 104 31.83 8.15 6.84
C HIS A 104 32.06 8.73 8.25
N PRO A 105 33.31 8.83 8.74
CA PRO A 105 33.59 9.16 10.14
C PRO A 105 33.09 10.55 10.57
N GLU A 106 32.72 11.42 9.62
CA GLU A 106 32.14 12.74 9.86
C GLU A 106 30.61 12.73 10.02
N LEU A 107 29.94 11.61 9.72
CA LEU A 107 28.48 11.46 9.79
C LEU A 107 28.07 10.86 11.14
N VAL A 108 28.35 11.59 12.23
CA VAL A 108 27.80 11.26 13.55
C VAL A 108 26.29 11.43 13.51
N GLY A 109 25.56 10.31 13.51
CA GLY A 109 24.08 10.28 13.56
C GLY A 109 23.37 9.90 12.26
N THR A 110 24.08 9.54 11.18
CA THR A 110 23.43 9.02 9.96
C THR A 110 23.34 7.50 10.03
N GLU A 111 22.13 6.95 9.94
CA GLU A 111 21.91 5.50 9.94
C GLU A 111 22.62 4.88 8.72
N PRO A 112 23.57 3.94 8.90
CA PRO A 112 24.35 3.36 7.81
C PRO A 112 23.57 2.25 7.08
N PHE A 113 22.25 2.39 7.02
CA PHE A 113 21.34 1.36 6.54
C PHE A 113 20.60 1.88 5.32
N VAL A 114 20.73 1.17 4.21
CA VAL A 114 19.98 1.49 3.00
C VAL A 114 18.86 0.46 2.85
N HIS A 115 17.65 0.99 2.68
CA HIS A 115 16.42 0.23 2.55
C HIS A 115 16.08 0.07 1.07
N PHE A 116 15.69 -1.13 0.68
CA PHE A 116 15.37 -1.47 -0.70
C PHE A 116 14.08 -2.29 -0.76
N ALA A 117 13.38 -2.18 -1.89
CA ALA A 117 12.30 -3.08 -2.27
C ALA A 117 12.75 -3.93 -3.47
N THR A 118 12.25 -5.15 -3.55
CA THR A 118 12.50 -6.04 -4.69
C THR A 118 11.38 -7.06 -4.81
N ARG A 119 11.35 -7.77 -5.93
CA ARG A 119 10.39 -8.84 -6.15
C ARG A 119 10.52 -9.93 -5.09
N PRO A 120 9.42 -10.63 -4.77
CA PRO A 120 9.47 -11.78 -3.87
C PRO A 120 10.54 -12.80 -4.26
N GLY A 121 11.44 -13.13 -3.33
CA GLY A 121 12.50 -14.12 -3.53
C GLY A 121 13.80 -13.59 -4.15
N THR A 122 13.90 -12.30 -4.49
CA THR A 122 15.12 -11.71 -5.08
C THR A 122 15.97 -10.91 -4.09
N VAL A 123 15.69 -11.03 -2.78
CA VAL A 123 16.50 -10.40 -1.72
C VAL A 123 17.96 -10.90 -1.79
N PRO A 124 18.97 -10.01 -1.83
CA PRO A 124 20.37 -10.41 -1.89
C PRO A 124 20.82 -11.10 -0.61
N ALA A 125 21.77 -12.03 -0.72
CA ALA A 125 22.30 -12.79 0.43
C ALA A 125 22.98 -11.91 1.49
N GLY A 126 23.43 -10.71 1.13
CA GLY A 126 24.02 -9.73 2.04
C GLY A 126 23.02 -8.87 2.83
N ALA A 127 21.72 -9.09 2.66
CA ALA A 127 20.70 -8.39 3.43
C ALA A 127 20.76 -8.80 4.91
N ILE A 128 20.82 -7.81 5.79
CA ILE A 128 20.87 -8.01 7.24
C ILE A 128 19.47 -8.15 7.85
N SER A 129 18.45 -7.62 7.18
CA SER A 129 17.04 -7.79 7.52
C SER A 129 16.23 -7.92 6.24
N ARG A 130 15.14 -8.68 6.30
CA ARG A 130 14.19 -8.84 5.21
C ARG A 130 12.79 -9.13 5.72
N CYS A 131 11.80 -8.61 5.02
CA CYS A 131 10.39 -8.89 5.26
C CYS A 131 9.62 -8.93 3.94
N ARG A 132 8.50 -9.65 3.93
CA ARG A 132 7.52 -9.59 2.83
C ARG A 132 6.47 -8.56 3.15
N VAL A 133 6.02 -7.82 2.15
CA VAL A 133 5.16 -6.65 2.32
C VAL A 133 4.04 -6.67 1.28
N ASP A 134 2.79 -6.74 1.75
CA ASP A 134 1.60 -6.54 0.92
C ASP A 134 1.38 -5.03 0.77
N ARG A 135 2.09 -4.41 -0.18
CA ARG A 135 2.26 -2.95 -0.24
C ARG A 135 1.02 -2.19 -0.67
N GLY A 136 0.12 -2.80 -1.44
CA GLY A 136 -1.00 -2.05 -2.01
C GLY A 136 -1.98 -2.85 -2.82
N LEU A 137 -2.90 -2.10 -3.42
CA LEU A 137 -3.90 -2.57 -4.36
C LEU A 137 -3.65 -1.91 -5.71
N LEU A 138 -3.70 -2.69 -6.78
CA LEU A 138 -3.71 -2.23 -8.16
C LEU A 138 -5.07 -2.58 -8.74
N PHE A 139 -5.79 -1.56 -9.18
CA PHE A 139 -7.06 -1.70 -9.89
C PHE A 139 -6.79 -1.61 -11.39
N GLU A 140 -7.32 -2.55 -12.14
CA GLU A 140 -7.19 -2.60 -13.60
C GLU A 140 -8.57 -2.56 -14.23
N GLY A 141 -8.88 -1.49 -14.96
CA GLY A 141 -10.11 -1.32 -15.71
C GLY A 141 -10.13 -2.13 -17.00
N ALA A 142 -11.32 -2.49 -17.50
CA ALA A 142 -11.47 -3.27 -18.74
C ALA A 142 -10.86 -2.61 -20.00
N SER A 143 -10.61 -1.31 -19.97
CA SER A 143 -9.95 -0.55 -21.04
C SER A 143 -8.42 -0.53 -20.95
N GLY A 144 -7.83 -1.24 -19.98
CA GLY A 144 -6.38 -1.26 -19.72
C GLY A 144 -5.86 -0.06 -18.93
N LYS A 145 -6.75 0.75 -18.35
CA LYS A 145 -6.39 1.85 -17.44
C LYS A 145 -6.15 1.32 -16.03
N HIS A 146 -5.25 1.96 -15.31
CA HIS A 146 -4.89 1.55 -13.95
C HIS A 146 -5.10 2.64 -12.90
N LEU A 147 -5.34 2.19 -11.67
CA LEU A 147 -5.28 3.02 -10.47
C LEU A 147 -4.53 2.23 -9.40
N ALA A 148 -3.41 2.76 -8.92
CA ALA A 148 -2.66 2.16 -7.82
C ALA A 148 -2.98 2.88 -6.51
N ILE A 149 -3.18 2.13 -5.43
CA ILE A 149 -3.27 2.61 -4.05
C ILE A 149 -2.32 1.78 -3.20
N ALA A 150 -1.16 2.34 -2.84
CA ALA A 150 -0.10 1.59 -2.18
C ALA A 150 0.61 2.41 -1.10
N ALA A 151 1.13 1.72 -0.09
CA ALA A 151 2.07 2.31 0.84
C ALA A 151 3.45 2.37 0.19
N ASP A 152 3.95 3.59 0.00
CA ASP A 152 5.35 3.81 -0.30
C ASP A 152 6.11 3.76 1.00
N TRP A 153 7.18 2.95 1.01
CA TRP A 153 8.08 2.76 2.15
C TRP A 153 7.37 2.38 3.47
N PHE A 154 7.87 1.39 4.18
CA PHE A 154 7.26 1.10 5.46
C PHE A 154 7.83 2.03 6.55
N PRO A 155 7.03 2.92 7.19
CA PRO A 155 5.68 3.42 6.87
C PRO A 155 5.68 4.92 6.49
N MET A 156 5.97 5.30 5.25
CA MET A 156 6.00 6.71 4.86
C MET A 156 5.47 6.97 3.45
N ASN A 157 4.21 7.39 3.42
CA ASN A 157 3.42 7.92 2.29
C ASN A 157 2.45 6.90 1.66
N LEU A 158 1.23 7.36 1.40
CA LEU A 158 0.26 6.64 0.57
C LEU A 158 0.40 7.16 -0.86
N PHE A 159 0.84 6.29 -1.76
CA PHE A 159 0.86 6.53 -3.19
C PHE A 159 -0.52 6.22 -3.78
N VAL A 160 -1.11 7.21 -4.44
CA VAL A 160 -2.32 7.03 -5.25
C VAL A 160 -2.11 7.69 -6.60
N SER A 161 -2.22 6.92 -7.69
CA SER A 161 -1.94 7.43 -9.03
C SER A 161 -2.76 6.73 -10.10
N GLU A 162 -3.21 7.50 -11.08
CA GLU A 162 -3.73 7.05 -12.39
C GLU A 162 -2.70 7.28 -13.53
N ASP A 163 -1.53 7.87 -13.23
CA ASP A 163 -0.46 8.06 -14.21
C ASP A 163 0.23 6.72 -14.47
N GLU A 164 0.03 6.18 -15.68
CA GLU A 164 0.51 4.85 -16.08
C GLU A 164 2.03 4.71 -15.93
N LYS A 165 2.80 5.75 -16.28
CA LYS A 165 4.26 5.70 -16.18
C LYS A 165 4.70 5.62 -14.70
N ALA A 166 4.10 6.45 -13.85
CA ALA A 166 4.36 6.42 -12.42
C ALA A 166 3.95 5.07 -11.81
N ILE A 167 2.83 4.48 -12.25
CA ILE A 167 2.38 3.16 -11.81
C ILE A 167 3.39 2.09 -12.23
N GLU A 168 3.78 2.05 -13.51
CA GLU A 168 4.75 1.08 -14.04
C GLU A 168 6.06 1.09 -13.27
N GLU A 169 6.63 2.29 -13.04
CA GLU A 169 7.85 2.48 -12.25
C GLU A 169 7.66 2.00 -10.81
N TYR A 170 6.51 2.32 -10.21
CA TYR A 170 6.24 2.03 -8.81
C TYR A 170 5.99 0.53 -8.53
N VAL A 171 5.36 -0.18 -9.46
CA VAL A 171 5.01 -1.60 -9.30
C VAL A 171 6.06 -2.55 -9.86
N ALA A 172 7.11 -2.05 -10.53
CA ALA A 172 8.14 -2.87 -11.20
C ALA A 172 8.76 -3.96 -10.30
N ASP A 173 8.93 -3.64 -9.02
CA ASP A 173 9.50 -4.52 -7.98
C ASP A 173 8.45 -5.33 -7.20
N SER A 174 7.21 -5.40 -7.70
CA SER A 174 6.13 -6.14 -7.08
C SER A 174 5.75 -7.40 -7.86
N LEU A 175 5.33 -8.42 -7.12
CA LEU A 175 4.50 -9.50 -7.64
C LEU A 175 3.04 -9.04 -7.56
N HIS A 176 2.30 -9.21 -8.65
CA HIS A 176 0.88 -8.90 -8.69
C HIS A 176 0.10 -10.18 -8.45
N LEU A 177 -0.61 -10.24 -7.33
CA LEU A 177 -1.48 -11.37 -7.01
C LEU A 177 -2.93 -10.98 -7.25
N ASP A 178 -3.64 -11.76 -8.07
CA ASP A 178 -5.10 -11.67 -8.14
C ASP A 178 -5.71 -11.73 -6.73
N LEU A 179 -6.75 -10.92 -6.47
CA LEU A 179 -7.33 -10.80 -5.13
C LEU A 179 -7.78 -12.16 -4.57
N GLU A 180 -8.41 -13.03 -5.37
CA GLU A 180 -8.87 -14.33 -4.90
C GLU A 180 -7.70 -15.27 -4.62
N ALA A 181 -6.64 -15.21 -5.43
CA ALA A 181 -5.41 -15.94 -5.15
C ALA A 181 -4.74 -15.47 -3.85
N TYR A 182 -4.69 -14.16 -3.62
CA TYR A 182 -4.19 -13.56 -2.39
C TYR A 182 -5.01 -13.99 -1.17
N LEU A 183 -6.34 -13.91 -1.24
CA LEU A 183 -7.22 -14.33 -0.14
C LEU A 183 -7.05 -15.81 0.21
N ARG A 184 -6.90 -16.69 -0.80
CA ARG A 184 -6.60 -18.11 -0.57
C ARG A 184 -5.25 -18.32 0.11
N SER A 185 -4.25 -17.49 -0.16
CA SER A 185 -2.94 -17.59 0.49
C SER A 185 -2.91 -17.14 1.96
N ARG A 186 -3.98 -16.46 2.43
CA ARG A 186 -4.11 -15.97 3.82
C ARG A 186 -4.83 -16.92 4.76
N GLY A 187 -5.61 -17.88 4.24
CA GLY A 187 -6.34 -18.90 5.01
C GLY A 187 -5.55 -20.18 5.17
#